data_AF-A0A7W8IHU2-F1
#
_entry.id   AF-A0A7W8IHU2-F1
#
_cell.length_a   1.000
_cell.length_b   1.000
_cell.length_c   1.000
_cell.angle_alpha   90.00
_cell.angle_beta   90.00
_cell.angle_gamma   90.00
#
_symmetry.space_group_name_H-M   'P 1'
#
loop_
_entity.id
_entity.type
_entity.pdbx_description
1 polymer ?
#
loop_
_entity_poly.entity_id
_entity_poly.type
_entity_poly.pdbx_seq_one_letter_code
_entity_poly.pdbx_strand_id
1 'polypeptide(L)'
;MRLSLFALASTLALASIPLFGDPIPYANVGQLAPDQLFTATGNGVVTAYFYSSGAGNDDKIILWDKTSGTRTAPALNNHSSAVGSSVSLSVKAGDSLVFVLDDVTTGQYFSSVDYFGVASPADYNDDGYNHAYSTPYSGGLSGLPAGIYVGMEDLGVTGLKPLTGSDLDYNDDNFVVTNATATPAPTPEPSTIILFGTGLVGAASALRRKFARG
;
A
#
# COMPACT_ATOMS: atom_id res chain seq x y z
N MET A 1 54.73 22.16 -17.79
CA MET A 1 53.55 22.04 -16.89
C MET A 1 52.29 21.90 -17.74
N ARG A 2 51.87 20.67 -18.09
CA ARG A 2 50.66 20.40 -18.91
C ARG A 2 49.97 19.07 -18.55
N LEU A 3 50.13 18.58 -17.31
CA LEU A 3 49.54 17.33 -16.82
C LEU A 3 48.35 17.53 -15.87
N SER A 4 48.00 18.76 -15.51
CA SER A 4 47.00 19.06 -14.47
C SER A 4 45.55 19.19 -14.96
N LEU A 5 45.31 19.28 -16.28
CA LEU A 5 43.95 19.50 -16.79
C LEU A 5 43.15 18.21 -17.06
N PHE A 6 43.82 17.09 -17.38
CA PHE A 6 43.13 15.81 -17.65
C PHE A 6 42.70 15.06 -16.39
N ALA A 7 43.35 15.30 -15.25
CA ALA A 7 43.02 14.61 -13.99
C ALA A 7 41.71 15.13 -13.34
N LEU A 8 41.27 16.36 -13.66
CA LEU A 8 40.09 16.98 -13.05
C LEU A 8 38.78 16.60 -13.74
N ALA A 9 38.84 16.19 -15.02
CA ALA A 9 37.65 15.75 -15.78
C ALA A 9 37.24 14.31 -15.43
N SER A 10 38.19 13.46 -15.05
CA SER A 10 37.93 12.04 -14.73
C SER A 10 37.28 11.83 -13.36
N THR A 11 37.43 12.76 -12.42
CA THR A 11 36.80 12.69 -11.08
C THR A 11 35.33 13.14 -11.08
N LEU A 12 34.88 13.91 -12.07
CA LEU A 12 33.50 14.39 -12.16
C LEU A 12 32.53 13.33 -12.72
N ALA A 13 33.00 12.40 -13.56
CA ALA A 13 32.17 11.36 -14.17
C ALA A 13 31.87 10.17 -13.25
N LEU A 14 32.54 10.06 -12.10
CA LEU A 14 32.35 8.96 -11.13
C LEU A 14 31.29 9.27 -10.06
N ALA A 15 30.66 10.45 -10.08
CA ALA A 15 29.70 10.89 -9.07
C ALA A 15 28.25 11.02 -9.58
N SER A 16 27.98 10.68 -10.84
CA SER A 16 26.60 10.66 -11.36
C SER A 16 25.91 9.36 -10.96
N ILE A 17 25.33 9.34 -9.76
CA ILE A 17 24.28 8.37 -9.42
C ILE A 17 23.03 8.72 -10.25
N PRO A 18 22.44 7.77 -11.00
CA PRO A 18 21.16 8.02 -11.64
C PRO A 18 20.12 8.30 -10.55
N LEU A 19 19.53 9.50 -10.57
CA LEU A 19 18.31 9.78 -9.83
C LEU A 19 17.16 9.19 -10.63
N PHE A 20 16.72 7.99 -10.25
CA PHE A 20 15.46 7.45 -10.76
C PHE A 20 14.33 8.28 -10.15
N GLY A 21 13.35 8.67 -10.97
CA GLY A 21 12.10 9.20 -10.45
C GLY A 21 11.42 8.15 -9.58
N ASP A 22 10.64 8.61 -8.59
CA ASP A 22 9.80 7.71 -7.81
C ASP A 22 8.88 6.92 -8.75
N PRO A 23 8.56 5.65 -8.47
CA PRO A 23 7.76 4.80 -9.36
C PRO A 23 6.28 5.18 -9.23
N ILE A 24 5.96 6.41 -9.62
CA ILE A 24 4.63 7.01 -9.64
C ILE A 24 4.39 7.41 -11.11
N PRO A 25 3.31 6.96 -11.75
CA PRO A 25 2.19 6.16 -11.20
C PRO A 25 2.49 4.65 -11.09
N TYR A 26 1.51 3.88 -10.60
CA TYR A 26 1.60 2.42 -10.50
C TYR A 26 1.84 1.77 -11.88
N ALA A 27 2.85 0.91 -11.95
CA ALA A 27 3.34 0.40 -13.23
C ALA A 27 2.57 -0.81 -13.80
N ASN A 28 1.74 -1.50 -12.99
CA ASN A 28 1.11 -2.77 -13.36
C ASN A 28 -0.42 -2.65 -13.44
N VAL A 29 -0.90 -1.66 -14.20
CA VAL A 29 -2.33 -1.40 -14.42
C VAL A 29 -3.12 -2.68 -14.72
N GLY A 30 -4.30 -2.83 -14.11
CA GLY A 30 -5.16 -4.00 -14.21
C GLY A 30 -4.76 -5.16 -13.29
N GLN A 31 -3.78 -4.96 -12.39
CA GLN A 31 -3.36 -5.96 -11.40
C GLN A 31 -3.39 -5.38 -9.99
N LEU A 32 -3.90 -6.15 -9.03
CA LEU A 32 -3.89 -5.74 -7.63
C LEU A 32 -2.47 -5.40 -7.19
N ALA A 33 -2.33 -4.24 -6.57
CA ALA A 33 -1.11 -3.81 -5.91
C ALA A 33 -0.79 -4.79 -4.76
N PRO A 34 0.49 -5.13 -4.56
CA PRO A 34 0.90 -5.95 -3.42
C PRO A 34 0.48 -5.31 -2.09
N ASP A 35 -0.02 -6.12 -1.17
CA ASP A 35 -0.43 -5.68 0.17
C ASP A 35 0.76 -5.10 0.96
N GLN A 36 0.48 -4.04 1.72
CA GLN A 36 1.46 -3.31 2.52
C GLN A 36 0.90 -3.04 3.91
N LEU A 37 1.76 -3.21 4.92
CA LEU A 37 1.50 -2.77 6.28
C LEU A 37 2.02 -1.36 6.46
N PHE A 38 1.14 -0.46 6.90
CA PHE A 38 1.51 0.90 7.27
C PHE A 38 1.69 1.01 8.78
N THR A 39 2.78 1.63 9.20
CA THR A 39 3.10 1.78 10.62
C THR A 39 3.62 3.19 10.90
N ALA A 40 3.14 3.81 11.97
CA ALA A 40 3.65 5.09 12.43
C ALA A 40 5.12 4.97 12.87
N THR A 41 6.00 5.80 12.32
CA THR A 41 7.45 5.72 12.59
C THR A 41 7.86 6.38 13.91
N GLY A 42 7.05 7.33 14.38
CA GLY A 42 7.35 8.17 15.53
C GLY A 42 6.07 8.60 16.25
N ASN A 43 6.23 9.04 17.50
CA ASN A 43 5.14 9.65 18.25
C ASN A 43 4.80 11.02 17.66
N GLY A 44 3.53 11.44 17.76
CA GLY A 44 3.09 12.76 17.34
C GLY A 44 1.92 12.64 16.39
N VAL A 45 2.07 13.15 15.17
CA VAL A 45 1.04 13.12 14.13
C VAL A 45 1.51 12.39 12.89
N VAL A 46 0.61 11.62 12.29
CA VAL A 46 0.68 11.23 10.88
C VAL A 46 -0.15 12.25 10.11
N THR A 47 0.39 12.73 8.99
CA THR A 47 -0.27 13.73 8.15
C THR A 47 -0.34 13.19 6.73
N ALA A 48 -1.55 13.19 6.15
CA ALA A 48 -1.78 12.94 4.74
C ALA A 48 -1.95 14.27 4.02
N TYR A 49 -1.28 14.43 2.88
CA TYR A 49 -1.31 15.61 2.01
C TYR A 49 -1.88 15.21 0.65
N PHE A 50 -2.95 15.87 0.20
CA PHE A 50 -3.56 15.62 -1.10
C PHE A 50 -2.55 15.86 -2.24
N TYR A 51 -2.38 14.87 -3.12
CA TYR A 51 -1.44 14.89 -4.24
C TYR A 51 -2.15 15.17 -5.56
N SER A 52 -3.12 14.32 -5.93
CA SER A 52 -3.93 14.45 -7.14
C SER A 52 -5.11 13.46 -7.11
N SER A 53 -5.92 13.47 -8.15
CA SER A 53 -7.02 12.52 -8.37
C SER A 53 -7.27 12.34 -9.87
N GLY A 54 -7.80 11.18 -10.24
CA GLY A 54 -8.22 10.81 -11.59
C GLY A 54 -9.66 10.31 -11.67
N ALA A 55 -10.29 10.03 -10.52
CA ALA A 55 -11.64 9.51 -10.41
C ALA A 55 -12.72 10.49 -10.85
N GLY A 56 -13.89 9.93 -11.18
CA GLY A 56 -15.11 10.69 -11.45
C GLY A 56 -16.05 10.83 -10.26
N ASN A 57 -15.89 10.00 -9.22
CA ASN A 57 -16.69 10.06 -8.00
C ASN A 57 -16.14 11.12 -7.03
N ASP A 58 -17.01 11.65 -6.18
CA ASP A 58 -16.60 12.47 -5.04
C ASP A 58 -16.12 11.57 -3.88
N ASP A 59 -14.81 11.54 -3.68
CA ASP A 59 -14.19 10.69 -2.67
C ASP A 59 -13.55 11.53 -1.56
N LYS A 60 -13.32 10.90 -0.40
CA LYS A 60 -12.65 11.49 0.76
C LYS A 60 -11.75 10.49 1.45
N ILE A 61 -10.66 10.99 2.02
CA ILE A 61 -9.70 10.20 2.78
C ILE A 61 -10.01 10.25 4.28
N ILE A 62 -9.99 9.07 4.90
CA ILE A 62 -10.00 8.86 6.35
C ILE A 62 -8.67 8.22 6.75
N LEU A 63 -8.00 8.83 7.72
CA LEU A 63 -6.86 8.23 8.41
C LEU A 63 -7.39 7.43 9.61
N TRP A 64 -7.03 6.16 9.71
CA TRP A 64 -7.41 5.30 10.82
C TRP A 64 -6.18 4.69 11.49
N ASP A 65 -5.98 5.00 12.77
CA ASP A 65 -5.10 4.26 13.66
C ASP A 65 -5.87 3.07 14.22
N LYS A 66 -5.58 1.90 13.67
CA LYS A 66 -6.23 0.64 14.03
C LYS A 66 -5.81 0.16 15.42
N THR A 67 -4.61 0.54 15.89
CA THR A 67 -4.12 0.17 17.22
C THR A 67 -4.92 0.88 18.31
N SER A 68 -5.13 2.19 18.18
CA SER A 68 -5.91 2.95 19.17
C SER A 68 -7.42 2.98 18.90
N GLY A 69 -7.83 2.68 17.66
CA GLY A 69 -9.22 2.82 17.20
C GLY A 69 -9.60 4.26 16.82
N THR A 70 -8.66 5.20 16.83
CA THR A 70 -8.92 6.61 16.51
C THR A 70 -8.91 6.84 15.00
N ARG A 71 -9.84 7.64 14.50
CA ARG A 71 -9.91 8.02 13.07
C ARG A 71 -10.20 9.49 12.88
N THR A 72 -9.81 10.03 11.74
CA THR A 72 -10.24 11.37 11.32
C THR A 72 -11.69 11.34 10.84
N ALA A 73 -12.30 12.53 10.73
CA ALA A 73 -13.45 12.68 9.85
C ALA A 73 -13.00 12.53 8.37
N PRO A 74 -13.91 12.18 7.44
CA PRO A 74 -13.63 12.22 6.01
C PRO A 74 -13.12 13.61 5.59
N ALA A 75 -11.96 13.65 4.96
CA ALA A 75 -11.26 14.87 4.56
C ALA A 75 -10.65 14.72 3.17
N LEU A 76 -9.91 15.73 2.69
CA LEU A 76 -9.19 15.68 1.41
C LEU A 76 -10.07 15.24 0.23
N ASN A 77 -11.17 15.95 -0.03
CA ASN A 77 -12.03 15.60 -1.15
C ASN A 77 -11.30 15.78 -2.49
N ASN A 78 -11.40 14.77 -3.35
CA ASN A 78 -10.63 14.64 -4.58
C ASN A 78 -10.93 15.70 -5.66
N HIS A 79 -12.13 16.27 -5.70
CA HIS A 79 -12.50 17.33 -6.65
C HIS A 79 -12.31 18.76 -6.12
N SER A 80 -12.13 18.96 -4.81
CA SER A 80 -12.09 20.30 -4.21
C SER A 80 -10.81 20.63 -3.45
N SER A 81 -10.02 19.62 -3.09
CA SER A 81 -8.76 19.82 -2.37
C SER A 81 -7.68 20.33 -3.32
N ALA A 82 -7.03 21.43 -2.94
CA ALA A 82 -5.80 21.84 -3.60
C ALA A 82 -4.65 20.90 -3.19
N VAL A 83 -3.69 20.68 -4.09
CA VAL A 83 -2.44 19.96 -3.79
C VAL A 83 -1.79 20.53 -2.52
N GLY A 84 -1.41 19.66 -1.59
CA GLY A 84 -0.84 20.04 -0.29
C GLY A 84 -1.86 20.34 0.81
N SER A 85 -3.16 20.33 0.51
CA SER A 85 -4.20 20.26 1.55
C SER A 85 -3.95 19.04 2.42
N SER A 86 -4.11 19.16 3.74
CA SER A 86 -3.70 18.10 4.65
C SER A 86 -4.70 17.78 5.76
N VAL A 87 -4.73 16.53 6.18
CA VAL A 87 -5.42 16.05 7.38
C VAL A 87 -4.42 15.30 8.27
N SER A 88 -4.58 15.39 9.60
CA SER A 88 -3.65 14.78 10.55
C SER A 88 -4.36 13.96 11.61
N LEU A 89 -3.68 12.90 12.06
CA LEU A 89 -4.13 12.00 13.12
C LEU A 89 -3.00 11.84 14.15
N SER A 90 -3.33 11.92 15.44
CA SER A 90 -2.38 11.66 16.51
C SER A 90 -2.08 10.17 16.62
N VAL A 91 -0.80 9.82 16.71
CA VAL A 91 -0.30 8.43 16.74
C VAL A 91 0.87 8.27 17.70
N LYS A 92 1.17 7.02 18.04
CA LYS A 92 2.40 6.58 18.71
C LYS A 92 3.24 5.77 17.73
N ALA A 93 4.55 5.77 17.96
CA ALA A 93 5.47 4.94 17.18
C ALA A 93 5.06 3.45 17.30
N GLY A 94 4.93 2.78 16.16
CA GLY A 94 4.50 1.39 16.08
C GLY A 94 2.99 1.19 15.90
N ASP A 95 2.17 2.24 15.91
CA ASP A 95 0.73 2.11 15.65
C ASP A 95 0.47 1.67 14.20
N SER A 96 -0.51 0.78 14.03
CA SER A 96 -0.93 0.25 12.73
C SER A 96 -1.91 1.23 12.08
N LEU A 97 -1.57 1.65 10.87
CA LEU A 97 -2.35 2.63 10.12
C LEU A 97 -3.12 1.93 9.00
N VAL A 98 -4.34 2.39 8.78
CA VAL A 98 -5.18 2.03 7.65
C VAL A 98 -5.62 3.32 6.98
N PHE A 99 -5.52 3.35 5.65
CA PHE A 99 -6.10 4.40 4.86
C PHE A 99 -7.43 3.90 4.29
N VAL A 100 -8.43 4.75 4.39
CA VAL A 100 -9.77 4.46 3.89
C VAL A 100 -10.21 5.58 2.98
N LEU A 101 -10.71 5.21 1.81
CA LEU A 101 -11.45 6.04 0.89
C LEU A 101 -12.95 5.88 1.20
N ASP A 102 -13.61 7.01 1.41
CA ASP A 102 -15.06 7.18 1.57
C ASP A 102 -15.59 7.73 0.25
N ASP A 103 -16.15 6.84 -0.59
CA ASP A 103 -16.81 7.23 -1.83
C ASP A 103 -18.18 7.79 -1.47
N VAL A 104 -18.28 9.12 -1.45
CA VAL A 104 -19.48 9.84 -1.06
C VAL A 104 -20.57 9.72 -2.12
N THR A 105 -20.20 9.37 -3.36
CA THR A 105 -21.11 9.21 -4.49
C THR A 105 -21.90 7.92 -4.37
N THR A 106 -21.22 6.81 -4.06
CA THR A 106 -21.84 5.48 -3.95
C THR A 106 -22.19 5.10 -2.52
N GLY A 107 -21.56 5.72 -1.53
CA GLY A 107 -21.65 5.38 -0.11
C GLY A 107 -20.81 4.16 0.28
N GLN A 108 -19.88 3.74 -0.59
CA GLN A 108 -18.98 2.62 -0.34
C GLN A 108 -17.68 3.08 0.32
N TYR A 109 -17.00 2.14 0.96
CA TYR A 109 -15.67 2.38 1.50
C TYR A 109 -14.66 1.38 0.96
N PHE A 110 -13.47 1.88 0.67
CA PHE A 110 -12.35 1.12 0.15
C PHE A 110 -11.12 1.37 1.01
N SER A 111 -10.41 0.33 1.42
CA SER A 111 -9.31 0.45 2.37
C SER A 111 -8.04 -0.24 1.92
N SER A 112 -6.93 0.19 2.51
CA SER A 112 -5.58 -0.32 2.29
C SER A 112 -5.32 -1.71 2.92
N VAL A 113 -6.37 -2.52 3.16
CA VAL A 113 -6.26 -3.81 3.85
C VAL A 113 -6.81 -4.91 2.95
N ASP A 114 -5.98 -5.92 2.68
CA ASP A 114 -6.44 -7.14 2.00
C ASP A 114 -7.13 -8.08 3.01
N TYR A 115 -8.36 -8.49 2.70
CA TYR A 115 -9.12 -9.50 3.42
C TYR A 115 -9.21 -10.81 2.61
N PHE A 116 -8.34 -10.99 1.62
CA PHE A 116 -8.21 -12.16 0.77
C PHE A 116 -9.50 -12.51 0.02
N GLY A 117 -10.21 -11.49 -0.47
CA GLY A 117 -11.47 -11.64 -1.19
C GLY A 117 -12.66 -12.00 -0.29
N VAL A 118 -12.53 -11.82 1.03
CA VAL A 118 -13.62 -11.96 1.99
C VAL A 118 -14.04 -10.57 2.44
N ALA A 119 -15.34 -10.25 2.34
CA ALA A 119 -15.86 -8.95 2.76
C ALA A 119 -15.34 -8.54 4.16
N SER A 120 -14.90 -7.29 4.28
CA SER A 120 -14.41 -6.73 5.53
C SER A 120 -15.50 -6.80 6.62
N PRO A 121 -15.18 -7.18 7.87
CA PRO A 121 -16.14 -7.18 8.98
C PRO A 121 -16.70 -5.81 9.37
N ALA A 122 -16.15 -4.73 8.79
CA ALA A 122 -16.48 -3.35 9.12
C ALA A 122 -16.87 -2.54 7.86
N ASP A 123 -17.30 -3.20 6.79
CA ASP A 123 -17.79 -2.61 5.52
C ASP A 123 -16.77 -1.69 4.82
N TYR A 124 -15.46 -1.88 5.09
CA TYR A 124 -14.36 -1.08 4.55
C TYR A 124 -13.72 -1.64 3.27
N ASN A 125 -14.22 -2.76 2.76
CA ASN A 125 -13.85 -3.46 1.53
C ASN A 125 -14.89 -4.58 1.31
N ASP A 126 -16.00 -4.29 0.63
CA ASP A 126 -17.05 -5.28 0.40
C ASP A 126 -16.57 -6.46 -0.47
N ASP A 127 -15.61 -6.20 -1.35
CA ASP A 127 -14.95 -7.20 -2.17
C ASP A 127 -13.81 -7.94 -1.46
N GLY A 128 -13.38 -7.44 -0.30
CA GLY A 128 -12.32 -8.02 0.51
C GLY A 128 -10.91 -7.88 -0.04
N TYR A 129 -10.64 -6.97 -0.98
CA TYR A 129 -9.29 -6.77 -1.54
C TYR A 129 -8.65 -5.47 -1.05
N ASN A 130 -7.33 -5.35 -1.21
CA ASN A 130 -6.60 -4.12 -0.96
C ASN A 130 -6.84 -3.10 -2.10
N HIS A 131 -7.25 -1.90 -1.74
CA HIS A 131 -7.49 -0.78 -2.65
C HIS A 131 -6.41 0.30 -2.59
N ALA A 132 -5.21 -0.02 -2.07
CA ALA A 132 -4.11 0.93 -1.99
C ALA A 132 -2.84 0.41 -2.66
N TYR A 133 -2.22 1.26 -3.48
CA TYR A 133 -0.84 1.18 -3.90
C TYR A 133 -0.01 2.15 -3.06
N SER A 134 1.25 1.79 -2.74
CA SER A 134 2.16 2.73 -2.10
C SER A 134 3.61 2.58 -2.53
N THR A 135 4.35 3.68 -2.44
CA THR A 135 5.78 3.76 -2.76
C THR A 135 6.44 4.93 -2.04
N PRO A 136 7.76 4.92 -1.78
CA PRO A 136 8.46 6.09 -1.30
C PRO A 136 8.25 7.30 -2.23
N TYR A 137 8.05 8.46 -1.63
CA TYR A 137 8.00 9.74 -2.31
C TYR A 137 9.14 10.62 -1.83
N SER A 138 10.04 10.95 -2.75
CA SER A 138 11.26 11.73 -2.51
C SER A 138 11.00 13.23 -2.34
N GLY A 139 9.78 13.70 -2.63
CA GLY A 139 9.42 15.12 -2.58
C GLY A 139 9.52 15.80 -3.95
N GLY A 140 9.58 17.14 -3.93
CA GLY A 140 9.85 17.96 -5.12
C GLY A 140 8.64 18.68 -5.70
N LEU A 141 7.41 18.31 -5.30
CA LEU A 141 6.23 19.12 -5.60
C LEU A 141 5.99 20.13 -4.46
N SER A 142 5.74 21.40 -4.82
CA SER A 142 5.50 22.45 -3.83
C SER A 142 4.29 22.10 -2.95
N GLY A 143 4.46 22.21 -1.63
CA GLY A 143 3.42 21.88 -0.66
C GLY A 143 3.36 20.40 -0.26
N LEU A 144 4.18 19.53 -0.86
CA LEU A 144 4.27 18.12 -0.50
C LEU A 144 5.65 17.78 0.10
N PRO A 145 5.71 17.32 1.36
CA PRO A 145 6.95 16.81 1.94
C PRO A 145 7.31 15.44 1.34
N ALA A 146 8.56 15.02 1.53
CA ALA A 146 8.94 13.63 1.30
C ALA A 146 8.21 12.71 2.30
N GLY A 147 7.89 11.49 1.87
CA GLY A 147 7.08 10.56 2.66
C GLY A 147 6.77 9.28 1.89
N ILE A 148 5.56 8.77 2.05
CA ILE A 148 5.00 7.66 1.28
C ILE A 148 3.92 8.21 0.38
N TYR A 149 4.03 8.00 -0.92
CA TYR A 149 2.90 8.16 -1.84
C TYR A 149 1.95 6.99 -1.65
N VAL A 150 0.66 7.28 -1.57
CA VAL A 150 -0.43 6.32 -1.56
C VAL A 150 -1.39 6.71 -2.68
N GLY A 151 -1.68 5.76 -3.58
CA GLY A 151 -2.74 5.87 -4.57
C GLY A 151 -3.83 4.86 -4.26
N MET A 152 -5.09 5.28 -4.32
CA MET A 152 -6.24 4.47 -3.96
C MET A 152 -7.07 4.11 -5.20
N GLU A 153 -7.91 3.08 -5.05
CA GLU A 153 -8.99 2.74 -5.97
C GLU A 153 -10.34 3.02 -5.31
N ASP A 154 -11.30 3.56 -6.07
CA ASP A 154 -12.67 3.88 -5.64
C ASP A 154 -13.73 2.89 -6.17
N LEU A 155 -13.31 1.84 -6.86
CA LEU A 155 -14.19 0.81 -7.40
C LEU A 155 -13.81 -0.59 -6.92
N GLY A 156 -14.85 -1.32 -6.50
CA GLY A 156 -14.70 -2.73 -6.10
C GLY A 156 -14.26 -3.61 -7.26
N VAL A 157 -13.43 -4.61 -6.98
CA VAL A 157 -13.06 -5.66 -7.92
C VAL A 157 -13.88 -6.92 -7.72
N THR A 158 -14.17 -7.60 -8.82
CA THR A 158 -14.90 -8.87 -8.84
C THR A 158 -14.22 -9.86 -9.79
N GLY A 159 -14.49 -11.15 -9.59
CA GLY A 159 -14.04 -12.23 -10.49
C GLY A 159 -12.76 -12.96 -10.08
N LEU A 160 -12.42 -14.01 -10.84
CA LEU A 160 -11.22 -14.84 -10.65
C LEU A 160 -10.32 -14.72 -11.89
N LYS A 161 -9.79 -13.51 -12.11
CA LYS A 161 -8.81 -13.16 -13.16
C LYS A 161 -9.32 -13.25 -14.63
N PRO A 162 -9.27 -12.16 -15.41
CA PRO A 162 -8.94 -10.81 -14.98
C PRO A 162 -9.97 -10.33 -13.96
N LEU A 163 -9.52 -9.50 -13.02
CA LEU A 163 -10.44 -8.78 -12.16
C LEU A 163 -11.23 -7.80 -13.03
N THR A 164 -12.48 -7.57 -12.65
CA THR A 164 -13.38 -6.64 -13.34
C THR A 164 -14.03 -5.72 -12.31
N GLY A 165 -14.30 -4.47 -12.67
CA GLY A 165 -14.96 -3.50 -11.81
C GLY A 165 -14.14 -2.22 -11.68
N SER A 166 -12.89 -2.35 -11.26
CA SER A 166 -11.87 -1.30 -11.26
C SER A 166 -10.80 -1.57 -12.34
N ASP A 167 -10.12 -0.53 -12.82
CA ASP A 167 -9.02 -0.65 -13.78
C ASP A 167 -7.63 -0.79 -13.12
N LEU A 168 -7.55 -0.64 -11.79
CA LEU A 168 -6.39 -0.96 -10.95
C LEU A 168 -5.13 -0.19 -11.38
N ASP A 169 -5.29 1.10 -11.69
CA ASP A 169 -4.18 2.01 -11.99
C ASP A 169 -3.77 2.89 -10.79
N TYR A 170 -4.54 2.83 -9.71
CA TYR A 170 -4.38 3.45 -8.40
C TYR A 170 -4.20 4.96 -8.50
N ASN A 171 -5.02 5.61 -9.32
CA ASN A 171 -4.96 7.05 -9.53
C ASN A 171 -6.20 7.82 -9.07
N ASP A 172 -7.23 7.13 -8.58
CA ASP A 172 -8.53 7.71 -8.21
C ASP A 172 -8.33 8.82 -7.17
N ASP A 173 -7.62 8.47 -6.10
CA ASP A 173 -7.25 9.38 -5.02
C ASP A 173 -5.80 9.16 -4.57
N ASN A 174 -4.99 10.22 -4.69
CA ASN A 174 -3.57 10.16 -4.40
C ASN A 174 -3.20 11.14 -3.29
N PHE A 175 -2.40 10.68 -2.33
CA PHE A 175 -1.90 11.50 -1.25
C PHE A 175 -0.51 11.05 -0.78
N VAL A 176 0.18 11.96 -0.09
CA VAL A 176 1.48 11.69 0.52
C VAL A 176 1.33 11.66 2.02
N VAL A 177 1.89 10.63 2.66
CA VAL A 177 1.84 10.45 4.11
C VAL A 177 3.22 10.63 4.73
N THR A 178 3.28 11.42 5.80
CA THR A 178 4.49 11.60 6.62
C THR A 178 4.37 10.89 7.96
N ASN A 179 5.52 10.61 8.58
CA ASN A 179 5.63 9.88 9.86
C ASN A 179 5.03 8.47 9.80
N ALA A 180 5.09 7.84 8.63
CA ALA A 180 4.69 6.47 8.40
C ALA A 180 5.76 5.73 7.58
N THR A 181 5.80 4.42 7.72
CA THR A 181 6.55 3.49 6.85
C THR A 181 5.57 2.51 6.23
N ALA A 182 5.84 2.06 5.01
CA ALA A 182 5.15 0.94 4.35
C ALA A 182 6.10 -0.24 4.25
N THR A 183 5.65 -1.44 4.61
CA THR A 183 6.41 -2.67 4.45
C THR A 183 5.54 -3.76 3.85
N PRO A 184 6.06 -4.65 2.98
CA PRO A 184 5.27 -5.73 2.41
C PRO A 184 4.58 -6.54 3.50
N ALA A 185 3.29 -6.81 3.32
CA ALA A 185 2.56 -7.66 4.24
C ALA A 185 3.14 -9.08 4.22
N PRO A 186 3.19 -9.77 5.38
CA PRO A 186 3.68 -11.14 5.43
C PRO A 186 2.77 -12.01 4.58
N THR A 187 3.34 -12.61 3.52
CA THR A 187 2.63 -13.63 2.75
C THR A 187 2.40 -14.83 3.68
N PRO A 188 1.15 -15.26 3.92
CA PRO A 188 0.90 -16.45 4.74
C PRO A 188 1.71 -17.63 4.19
N GLU A 189 2.54 -18.25 5.03
CA GLU A 189 3.25 -19.44 4.59
C GLU A 189 2.23 -20.49 4.16
N PRO A 190 2.33 -21.05 2.93
CA PRO A 190 1.36 -21.99 2.47
C PRO A 190 1.35 -23.19 3.43
N SER A 191 0.16 -23.58 3.86
CA SER A 191 -0.09 -24.75 4.72
C SER A 191 0.39 -26.07 4.10
N THR A 192 0.99 -26.02 2.91
CA THR A 192 1.78 -27.06 2.26
C THR A 192 2.87 -27.64 3.15
N ILE A 193 3.49 -26.89 4.09
CA ILE A 193 4.47 -27.47 5.04
C ILE A 193 3.77 -28.43 6.00
N ILE A 194 2.59 -28.06 6.50
CA ILE A 194 1.78 -28.91 7.38
C ILE A 194 1.22 -30.10 6.60
N LEU A 195 0.73 -29.89 5.37
CA LEU A 195 0.25 -30.95 4.50
C LEU A 195 1.36 -31.92 4.11
N PHE A 196 2.56 -31.43 3.81
CA PHE A 196 3.73 -32.26 3.54
C PHE A 196 4.15 -33.05 4.78
N GLY A 197 4.22 -32.39 5.94
CA GLY A 197 4.55 -33.04 7.21
C GLY A 197 3.56 -34.14 7.59
N THR A 198 2.26 -33.86 7.50
CA THR A 198 1.21 -34.86 7.77
C THR A 198 1.17 -35.96 6.72
N GLY A 199 1.44 -35.65 5.45
CA GLY A 199 1.59 -36.63 4.37
C GLY A 199 2.72 -37.63 4.64
N LEU A 200 3.87 -37.15 5.12
CA LEU A 200 5.01 -38.00 5.50
C LEU A 200 4.68 -38.93 6.69
N VAL A 201 4.00 -38.40 7.71
CA VAL A 201 3.55 -39.22 8.86
C VAL A 201 2.54 -40.28 8.42
N GLY A 202 1.61 -39.93 7.53
CA GLY A 202 0.67 -40.86 6.92
C GLY A 202 1.37 -41.98 6.13
N ALA A 203 2.35 -41.63 5.30
CA ALA A 203 3.14 -42.56 4.52
C ALA A 203 3.97 -43.51 5.41
N ALA A 204 4.67 -42.97 6.42
CA ALA A 204 5.43 -43.78 7.37
C ALA A 204 4.54 -44.77 8.14
N SER A 205 3.33 -44.33 8.53
CA SER A 205 2.34 -45.18 9.21
C SER A 205 1.77 -46.27 8.31
N ALA A 206 1.61 -46.00 7.01
CA ALA A 206 1.22 -47.00 6.02
C ALA A 206 2.31 -48.04 5.78
N LEU A 207 3.58 -47.61 5.65
CA LEU A 207 4.74 -48.48 5.49
C LEU A 207 4.92 -49.40 6.71
N ARG A 208 4.82 -48.87 7.93
CA ARG A 208 4.92 -49.68 9.17
C ARG A 208 3.88 -50.80 9.23
N ARG A 209 2.63 -50.53 8.81
CA ARG A 209 1.55 -51.54 8.78
C ARG A 209 1.81 -52.63 7.75
N LYS A 210 2.43 -52.31 6.61
CA LYS A 210 2.77 -53.27 5.56
C LYS A 210 3.86 -54.25 6.01
N PHE A 211 4.89 -53.77 6.71
CA PHE A 211 6.01 -54.60 7.14
C PHE A 211 5.79 -55.35 8.47
N ALA A 212 4.79 -54.97 9.27
CA ALA A 212 4.43 -55.69 10.51
C ALA A 212 3.52 -56.91 10.30
N ARG A 213 3.08 -57.18 9.06
CA ARG A 213 2.21 -58.31 8.69
C ARG A 213 2.91 -59.38 7.82
N GLY A 214 4.23 -59.26 7.65
CA GLY A 214 5.07 -60.21 6.91
C GLY A 214 5.84 -61.14 7.84
#